data_AF-A0A7C2Y728-F1
#
_entry.id   AF-A0A7C2Y728-F1
#
_cell.length_a   1.000
_cell.length_b   1.000
_cell.length_c   1.000
_cell.angle_alpha   90.00
_cell.angle_beta   90.00
_cell.angle_gamma   90.00
#
_symmetry.space_group_name_H-M   'P 1'
#
loop_
_entity.id
_entity.type
_entity.pdbx_description
1 polymer ?
#
loop_
_entity_poly.entity_id
_entity_poly.type
_entity_poly.pdbx_seq_one_letter_code
_entity_poly.pdbx_strand_id
1 'polypeptide(L)'
;MKAMLSLLLLSVAACATVPPAPPGPVAGLGQVAQVAGVRIRPIALVEDSRCPVNVQCVWAGRLVILAQIDFNGGGESFRGNMTLGEPVPLGAETVTLVAAVPPKLAGAATDPRAYRFTFAVQPRA
;
A
#
# COMPACT_ATOMS: atom_id res chain seq x y z
N MET A 1 -15.95 -21.54 67.12
CA MET A 1 -14.68 -20.90 66.75
C MET A 1 -14.27 -21.41 65.36
N LYS A 2 -14.13 -20.50 64.38
CA LYS A 2 -13.37 -20.65 63.09
C LYS A 2 -13.89 -21.69 62.08
N ALA A 3 -13.99 -21.46 60.77
CA ALA A 3 -13.79 -20.29 59.92
C ALA A 3 -14.47 -20.56 58.55
N MET A 4 -14.85 -19.49 57.86
CA MET A 4 -15.27 -19.43 56.45
C MET A 4 -14.30 -20.17 55.50
N LEU A 5 -14.79 -20.68 54.36
CA LEU A 5 -14.19 -20.35 53.06
C LEU A 5 -15.14 -20.62 51.88
N SER A 6 -15.60 -19.52 51.27
CA SER A 6 -16.28 -19.47 49.98
C SER A 6 -15.36 -19.94 48.85
N LEU A 7 -15.87 -20.70 47.87
CA LEU A 7 -15.13 -21.01 46.63
C LEU A 7 -15.81 -20.34 45.42
N LEU A 8 -15.04 -19.46 44.80
CA LEU A 8 -15.38 -18.53 43.72
C LEU A 8 -15.62 -19.24 42.37
N LEU A 9 -16.53 -18.67 41.56
CA LEU A 9 -16.70 -18.93 40.13
C LEU A 9 -15.47 -18.51 39.32
N LEU A 10 -15.04 -19.32 38.33
CA LEU A 10 -14.13 -18.89 37.26
C LEU A 10 -14.75 -19.17 35.88
N SER A 11 -15.41 -18.16 35.31
CA SER A 11 -15.76 -18.08 33.89
C SER A 11 -14.60 -17.51 33.10
N VAL A 12 -13.97 -18.31 32.23
CA VAL A 12 -12.89 -17.85 31.35
C VAL A 12 -13.49 -17.35 30.04
N ALA A 13 -13.53 -16.02 29.86
CA ALA A 13 -13.81 -15.40 28.57
C ALA A 13 -12.51 -15.33 27.75
N ALA A 14 -12.42 -16.13 26.69
CA ALA A 14 -11.29 -16.09 25.76
C ALA A 14 -11.57 -15.07 24.64
N CYS A 15 -10.98 -13.88 24.74
CA CYS A 15 -10.85 -12.98 23.58
C CYS A 15 -9.58 -13.37 22.81
N ALA A 16 -9.74 -14.01 21.65
CA ALA A 16 -8.64 -14.20 20.72
C ALA A 16 -8.39 -12.89 19.97
N THR A 17 -7.32 -12.17 20.32
CA THR A 17 -6.81 -11.05 19.52
C THR A 17 -6.08 -11.61 18.30
N VAL A 18 -6.75 -11.63 17.14
CA VAL A 18 -6.10 -11.96 15.86
C VAL A 18 -5.15 -10.80 15.51
N PRO A 19 -3.83 -11.05 15.33
CA PRO A 19 -2.92 -9.99 14.89
C PRO A 19 -3.36 -9.47 13.52
N PRO A 20 -3.26 -8.15 13.27
CA PRO A 20 -3.60 -7.61 11.96
C PRO A 20 -2.73 -8.29 10.90
N ALA A 21 -3.35 -8.69 9.78
CA ALA A 21 -2.61 -9.24 8.65
C ALA A 21 -1.48 -8.28 8.24
N PRO A 22 -0.30 -8.80 7.85
CA PRO A 22 0.77 -7.95 7.34
C PRO A 22 0.23 -7.08 6.20
N PRO A 23 0.68 -5.81 6.08
CA PRO A 23 0.18 -4.91 5.06
C PRO A 23 0.30 -5.56 3.68
N GLY A 24 -0.79 -5.67 2.93
CA GLY A 24 -0.78 -6.29 1.60
C GLY A 24 -0.12 -5.40 0.53
N PRO A 25 -0.33 -5.69 -0.77
CA PRO A 25 0.25 -4.94 -1.88
C PRO A 25 -0.36 -3.55 -2.08
N VAL A 26 -1.35 -3.17 -1.28
CA VAL A 26 -2.14 -1.96 -1.47
C VAL A 26 -1.86 -0.94 -0.37
N ALA A 27 -1.63 0.31 -0.74
CA ALA A 27 -1.49 1.42 0.19
C ALA A 27 -2.10 2.72 -0.35
N GLY A 28 -2.66 3.54 0.53
CA GLY A 28 -2.92 4.95 0.25
C GLY A 28 -1.68 5.82 0.48
N LEU A 29 -1.81 7.13 0.23
CA LEU A 29 -0.76 8.10 0.52
C LEU A 29 -0.40 8.08 2.02
N GLY A 30 0.89 8.05 2.31
CA GLY A 30 1.45 7.97 3.65
C GLY A 30 1.33 6.60 4.32
N GLN A 31 0.63 5.62 3.72
CA GLN A 31 0.51 4.26 4.24
C GLN A 31 1.63 3.36 3.69
N VAL A 32 1.86 2.21 4.33
CA VAL A 32 2.87 1.23 3.89
C VAL A 32 2.18 0.02 3.29
N ALA A 33 2.54 -0.32 2.06
CA ALA A 33 2.31 -1.64 1.47
C ALA A 33 3.52 -2.53 1.76
N GLN A 34 3.30 -3.84 1.95
CA GLN A 34 4.38 -4.80 2.11
C GLN A 34 4.18 -5.99 1.16
N VAL A 35 5.17 -6.22 0.30
CA VAL A 35 5.11 -7.28 -0.73
C VAL A 35 6.48 -7.90 -0.85
N ALA A 36 6.56 -9.23 -0.75
CA ALA A 36 7.81 -9.99 -0.90
C ALA A 36 8.98 -9.45 -0.04
N GLY A 37 8.71 -8.94 1.17
CA GLY A 37 9.73 -8.38 2.05
C GLY A 37 10.21 -6.96 1.69
N VAL A 38 9.53 -6.29 0.75
CA VAL A 38 9.74 -4.88 0.40
C VAL A 38 8.64 -4.05 1.02
N ARG A 39 9.01 -2.95 1.69
CA ARG A 39 8.06 -1.97 2.22
C ARG A 39 8.00 -0.77 1.27
N ILE A 40 6.80 -0.43 0.83
CA ILE A 40 6.57 0.62 -0.17
C ILE A 40 5.63 1.65 0.43
N ARG A 41 6.06 2.90 0.49
CA ARG A 41 5.27 4.03 1.01
C ARG A 41 5.04 5.06 -0.11
N PRO A 42 3.82 5.17 -0.66
CA PRO A 42 3.45 6.29 -1.51
C PRO A 42 3.49 7.58 -0.68
N ILE A 43 4.27 8.57 -1.09
CA ILE A 43 4.44 9.83 -0.36
C ILE A 43 3.48 10.89 -0.91
N ALA A 44 3.46 11.06 -2.22
CA ALA A 44 2.67 12.10 -2.88
C ALA A 44 2.21 11.65 -4.27
N LEU A 45 1.03 12.14 -4.69
CA LEU A 45 0.62 12.12 -6.08
C LEU A 45 1.33 13.26 -6.81
N VAL A 46 2.21 12.93 -7.74
CA VAL A 46 2.98 13.92 -8.53
C VAL A 46 2.18 14.33 -9.75
N GLU A 47 1.54 13.37 -10.42
CA GLU A 47 0.72 13.61 -11.60
C GLU A 47 -0.40 12.59 -11.70
N ASP A 48 -1.59 13.05 -12.07
CA ASP A 48 -2.64 12.19 -12.64
C ASP A 48 -3.23 12.85 -13.89
N SER A 49 -2.63 12.55 -15.03
CA SER A 49 -3.08 12.95 -16.36
C SER A 49 -3.78 11.82 -17.10
N ARG A 50 -4.04 10.67 -16.45
CA ARG A 50 -4.70 9.50 -17.05
C ARG A 50 -5.93 9.92 -17.85
N CYS A 51 -6.16 9.33 -19.00
CA CYS A 51 -7.39 9.58 -19.74
C CYS A 51 -8.61 9.22 -18.86
N PRO A 52 -9.54 10.16 -18.61
CA PRO A 52 -10.72 9.85 -17.81
C PRO A 52 -11.56 8.76 -18.47
N VAL A 53 -12.10 7.85 -17.66
CA VAL A 53 -12.79 6.66 -18.18
C VAL A 53 -14.14 6.98 -18.86
N ASN A 54 -14.62 8.21 -18.74
CA ASN A 54 -15.87 8.69 -19.32
C ASN A 54 -15.70 9.61 -20.54
N VAL A 55 -14.50 9.67 -21.14
CA VAL A 55 -14.22 10.44 -22.36
C VAL A 55 -13.26 9.71 -23.29
N GLN A 56 -13.18 10.15 -24.55
CA GLN A 56 -12.17 9.67 -25.49
C GLN A 56 -11.00 10.66 -25.56
N CYS A 57 -9.80 10.22 -25.20
CA CYS A 57 -8.59 11.04 -25.31
C CYS A 57 -7.80 10.70 -26.58
N VAL A 58 -7.09 11.70 -27.10
CA VAL A 58 -6.11 11.54 -28.18
C VAL A 58 -4.74 11.10 -27.63
N TRP A 59 -4.43 11.45 -26.38
CA TRP A 59 -3.25 11.03 -25.63
C TRP A 59 -3.66 10.28 -24.36
N ALA A 60 -2.96 9.19 -24.02
CA ALA A 60 -3.34 8.31 -22.90
C ALA A 60 -3.13 8.94 -21.51
N GLY A 61 -2.19 9.88 -21.39
CA GLY A 61 -1.74 10.42 -20.10
C GLY A 61 -1.02 9.39 -19.24
N ARG A 62 -0.77 9.71 -17.97
CA ARG A 62 -0.10 8.83 -17.01
C ARG A 62 -0.49 9.16 -15.57
N LEU A 63 -0.10 8.28 -14.65
CA LEU A 63 -0.13 8.55 -13.22
C LEU A 63 1.28 8.35 -12.66
N VAL A 64 1.76 9.35 -11.91
CA VAL A 64 3.08 9.36 -11.30
C VAL A 64 2.94 9.64 -9.81
N ILE A 65 3.59 8.83 -8.98
CA ILE A 65 3.70 9.06 -7.54
C ILE A 65 5.16 9.22 -7.14
N LEU A 66 5.40 9.96 -6.06
CA LEU A 66 6.65 9.87 -5.32
C LEU A 66 6.49 8.73 -4.31
N ALA A 67 7.40 7.77 -4.30
CA ALA A 67 7.41 6.66 -3.37
C ALA A 67 8.75 6.54 -2.64
N GLN A 68 8.70 6.03 -1.41
CA GLN A 68 9.86 5.53 -0.68
C GLN A 68 9.76 4.01 -0.57
N ILE A 69 10.85 3.32 -0.87
CA ILE A 69 10.94 1.86 -0.90
C ILE A 69 12.10 1.43 -0.01
N ASP A 70 11.80 0.58 0.97
CA ASP A 70 12.79 0.00 1.88
C ASP A 70 12.82 -1.52 1.71
N PHE A 71 14.01 -2.11 1.63
CA PHE A 71 14.22 -3.55 1.51
C PHE A 71 14.54 -4.16 2.88
N ASN A 72 13.93 -5.30 3.20
CA ASN A 72 14.34 -6.09 4.35
C ASN A 72 15.80 -6.53 4.18
N GLY A 73 16.65 -6.29 5.18
CA GLY A 73 18.07 -6.68 5.15
C GLY A 73 19.08 -5.52 5.10
N GLY A 74 18.63 -4.26 5.18
CA GLY A 74 19.52 -3.11 5.35
C GLY A 74 20.14 -2.57 4.06
N GLY A 75 19.55 -2.87 2.91
CA GLY A 75 19.92 -2.27 1.63
C GLY A 75 19.59 -0.78 1.54
N GLU A 76 20.07 -0.12 0.49
CA GLU A 76 19.80 1.30 0.23
C GLU A 76 18.28 1.53 0.01
N SER A 77 17.71 2.46 0.79
CA SER A 77 16.34 2.91 0.59
C SER A 77 16.24 3.75 -0.68
N PHE A 78 15.28 3.42 -1.56
CA PHE A 78 14.98 4.22 -2.74
C PHE A 78 13.92 5.27 -2.42
N ARG A 79 14.11 6.49 -2.93
CA ARG A 79 13.09 7.54 -2.94
C ARG A 79 13.04 8.18 -4.32
N GLY A 80 11.92 8.02 -5.02
CA GLY A 80 11.80 8.52 -6.37
C GLY A 80 10.42 8.36 -6.99
N ASN A 81 10.29 8.85 -8.22
CA ASN A 81 9.04 8.78 -8.95
C ASN A 81 8.80 7.36 -9.49
N MET A 82 7.57 6.91 -9.38
CA MET A 82 7.07 5.69 -10.01
C MET A 82 5.90 6.05 -10.93
N THR A 83 5.99 5.64 -12.19
CA THR A 83 4.88 5.74 -13.15
C THR A 83 4.06 4.45 -13.11
N LEU A 84 2.73 4.59 -13.18
CA LEU A 84 1.81 3.45 -13.28
C LEU A 84 2.16 2.59 -14.50
N GLY A 85 2.42 1.31 -14.27
CA GLY A 85 2.77 0.32 -15.30
C GLY A 85 4.25 0.25 -15.64
N GLU A 86 5.10 1.19 -15.18
CA GLU A 86 6.52 1.19 -15.48
C GLU A 86 7.32 0.47 -14.38
N PRO A 87 8.13 -0.55 -14.71
CA PRO A 87 8.97 -1.25 -13.74
C PRO A 87 10.17 -0.39 -13.32
N VAL A 88 10.41 -0.32 -12.01
CA VAL A 88 11.58 0.35 -11.44
C VAL A 88 12.55 -0.71 -10.90
N PRO A 89 13.73 -0.88 -11.51
CA PRO A 89 14.72 -1.82 -11.03
C PRO A 89 15.44 -1.31 -9.79
N LEU A 90 15.43 -2.08 -8.70
CA LEU A 90 16.02 -1.72 -7.41
C LEU A 90 16.80 -2.89 -6.82
N GLY A 91 18.12 -2.87 -7.00
CA GLY A 91 18.99 -3.98 -6.61
C GLY A 91 18.60 -5.28 -7.33
N ALA A 92 18.33 -6.32 -6.55
CA ALA A 92 17.91 -7.64 -7.02
C ALA A 92 16.40 -7.76 -7.29
N GLU A 93 15.63 -6.70 -7.06
CA GLU A 93 14.17 -6.71 -7.24
C GLU A 93 13.76 -5.69 -8.31
N THR A 94 12.59 -5.93 -8.91
CA THR A 94 11.88 -4.97 -9.75
C THR A 94 10.56 -4.64 -9.06
N VAL A 95 10.31 -3.35 -8.84
CA VAL A 95 9.08 -2.88 -8.19
C VAL A 95 8.25 -2.10 -9.21
N THR A 96 6.96 -2.44 -9.31
CA THR A 96 6.04 -1.81 -10.26
C THR A 96 4.80 -1.31 -9.54
N LEU A 97 4.41 -0.06 -9.82
CA LEU A 97 3.07 0.42 -9.51
C LEU A 97 2.12 -0.17 -10.56
N VAL A 98 1.33 -1.19 -10.20
CA VAL A 98 0.52 -1.97 -11.16
C VAL A 98 -0.93 -1.50 -11.26
N ALA A 99 -1.45 -0.86 -10.22
CA ALA A 99 -2.79 -0.28 -10.26
C ALA A 99 -2.90 0.97 -9.37
N ALA A 100 -3.81 1.87 -9.76
CA ALA A 100 -4.19 3.03 -8.96
C ALA A 100 -5.70 3.25 -9.09
N VAL A 101 -6.42 3.19 -7.97
CA VAL A 101 -7.85 3.51 -7.89
C VAL A 101 -8.05 4.76 -7.03
N PRO A 102 -9.08 5.59 -7.25
CA PRO A 102 -10.11 5.45 -8.29
C PRO A 102 -9.57 5.74 -9.71
N PRO A 103 -10.31 5.35 -10.76
CA PRO A 103 -10.06 5.86 -12.10
C PRO A 103 -10.33 7.38 -12.15
N LYS A 104 -9.71 8.07 -13.11
CA LYS A 104 -9.99 9.49 -13.34
C LYS A 104 -11.36 9.66 -14.01
N LEU A 105 -12.12 10.67 -13.60
CA LEU A 105 -13.40 11.06 -14.20
C LEU A 105 -13.35 12.53 -14.64
N ALA A 106 -13.84 12.82 -15.84
CA ALA A 106 -13.95 14.19 -16.34
C ALA A 106 -15.06 14.94 -15.58
N GLY A 107 -14.80 16.20 -15.22
CA GLY A 107 -15.74 17.03 -14.47
C GLY A 107 -15.80 16.75 -12.96
N ALA A 108 -14.99 15.81 -12.44
CA ALA A 108 -14.93 15.50 -11.02
C ALA A 108 -13.48 15.54 -10.52
N ALA A 109 -13.25 16.28 -9.42
CA ALA A 109 -11.98 16.24 -8.71
C ALA A 109 -11.91 14.95 -7.88
N THR A 110 -10.74 14.30 -7.88
CA THR A 110 -10.47 13.14 -7.02
C THR A 110 -9.75 13.60 -5.76
N ASP A 111 -10.29 13.28 -4.57
CA ASP A 111 -9.58 13.51 -3.31
C ASP A 111 -8.30 12.67 -3.27
N PRO A 112 -7.11 13.26 -3.08
CA PRO A 112 -5.85 12.53 -2.91
C PRO A 112 -5.89 11.41 -1.85
N ARG A 113 -6.74 11.52 -0.82
CA ARG A 113 -6.87 10.50 0.24
C ARG A 113 -7.64 9.26 -0.20
N ALA A 114 -8.44 9.37 -1.26
CA ALA A 114 -9.19 8.26 -1.82
C ALA A 114 -8.29 7.29 -2.59
N TYR A 115 -7.08 7.70 -2.98
CA TYR A 115 -6.20 6.85 -3.76
C TYR A 115 -5.77 5.58 -3.04
N ARG A 116 -5.77 4.47 -3.77
CA ARG A 116 -5.14 3.21 -3.38
C ARG A 116 -4.25 2.73 -4.52
N PHE A 117 -2.98 2.55 -4.21
CA PHE A 117 -1.93 2.14 -5.11
C PHE A 117 -1.60 0.68 -4.84
N THR A 118 -1.58 -0.14 -5.89
CA THR A 118 -1.22 -1.57 -5.79
C THR A 118 0.17 -1.77 -6.38
N PHE A 119 1.02 -2.47 -5.66
CA PHE A 119 2.40 -2.73 -6.03
C PHE A 119 2.64 -4.22 -6.30
N ALA A 120 3.50 -4.48 -7.28
CA ALA A 120 4.08 -5.80 -7.51
C ALA A 120 5.59 -5.72 -7.31
N VAL A 121 6.17 -6.81 -6.79
CA VAL A 121 7.61 -6.99 -6.61
C VAL A 121 7.98 -8.33 -7.25
N GLN A 122 9.02 -8.31 -8.08
CA GLN A 122 9.51 -9.48 -8.80
C GLN A 122 11.03 -9.55 -8.71
N PRO A 123 11.61 -10.74 -8.47
CA PRO A 123 13.04 -10.92 -8.54
C PRO A 123 13.58 -10.55 -9.92
N ARG A 124 14.72 -9.88 -9.95
CA ARG A 124 15.45 -9.54 -11.16
C ARG A 124 16.38 -10.71 -11.52
N ALA A 125 16.16 -11.27 -12.70
CA ALA A 125 17.02 -12.33 -13.26
C ALA A 125 18.40 -11.78 -13.66
#